data_AF-A0AAX0LW77-F1
#
_entry.id   AF-A0AAX0LW77-F1
#
_cell.length_a   1.000
_cell.length_b   1.000
_cell.length_c   1.000
_cell.angle_alpha   90.00
_cell.angle_beta   90.00
_cell.angle_gamma   90.00
#
_symmetry.space_group_name_H-M   'P 1'
#
loop_
_entity.id
_entity.type
_entity.pdbx_description
1 polymer ?
#
loop_
_entity_poly.entity_id
_entity_poly.type
_entity_poly.pdbx_seq_one_letter_code
_entity_poly.pdbx_strand_id
1 'polypeptide(L)'
;MTTLTPCQQQVLDMLISYQKERGYPPTNQEVAIMLGYRSVNAAVEHLRALEKKGFITIKRGVARGITIHTAIKDNDCEAVGIIRALLAGEENARKRATHWLHERGVKV
;
A
#
# COMPACT_ATOMS: atom_id res chain seq x y z
N MET A 1 11.17 1.05 -9.49
CA MET A 1 10.20 2.05 -8.99
C MET A 1 8.95 1.98 -9.85
N THR A 2 7.89 1.32 -9.39
CA THR A 2 6.63 1.19 -10.11
C THR A 2 5.80 2.46 -9.92
N THR A 3 5.98 3.43 -10.82
CA THR A 3 5.19 4.67 -10.83
C THR A 3 3.72 4.36 -11.14
N LEU A 4 2.81 4.86 -10.31
CA LEU A 4 1.36 4.79 -10.53
C LEU A 4 0.94 5.90 -11.49
N THR A 5 0.02 5.61 -12.41
CA THR A 5 -0.59 6.68 -13.20
C THR A 5 -1.54 7.49 -12.30
N PRO A 6 -1.83 8.77 -12.63
CA PRO A 6 -2.70 9.60 -11.79
C PRO A 6 -4.05 8.94 -11.47
N CYS A 7 -4.64 8.27 -12.47
CA CYS A 7 -5.89 7.53 -12.30
C CYS A 7 -5.74 6.32 -11.36
N GLN A 8 -4.63 5.58 -11.47
CA GLN A 8 -4.36 4.44 -10.56
C GLN A 8 -4.11 4.91 -9.12
N GLN A 9 -3.41 6.04 -8.96
CA GLN A 9 -3.19 6.66 -7.66
C GLN A 9 -4.53 7.08 -7.03
N GLN A 10 -5.40 7.75 -7.80
CA GLN A 10 -6.73 8.13 -7.34
C GLN A 10 -7.58 6.93 -6.90
N VAL A 11 -7.52 5.82 -7.65
CA VAL A 11 -8.19 4.57 -7.24
C VAL A 11 -7.63 4.07 -5.91
N LEU A 12 -6.30 4.02 -5.76
CA LEU A 12 -5.65 3.54 -4.54
C LEU A 12 -5.98 4.43 -3.34
N ASP A 13 -5.93 5.74 -3.49
CA ASP A 13 -6.22 6.71 -2.42
C ASP A 13 -7.68 6.60 -1.97
N MET A 14 -8.60 6.41 -2.93
CA MET A 14 -10.00 6.16 -2.63
C MET A 14 -10.19 4.86 -1.86
N LEU A 15 -9.53 3.76 -2.27
CA LEU A 15 -9.60 2.49 -1.54
C LEU A 15 -9.13 2.63 -0.09
N ILE A 16 -8.00 3.32 0.12
CA ILE A 16 -7.42 3.57 1.46
C ILE A 16 -8.39 4.39 2.31
N SER A 17 -8.94 5.47 1.74
CA SER A 17 -9.86 6.37 2.44
C SER A 17 -11.15 5.63 2.82
N TYR A 18 -11.71 4.86 1.88
CA TYR A 18 -12.91 4.05 2.12
C TYR A 18 -12.69 3.03 3.24
N GLN A 19 -11.57 2.30 3.22
CA GLN A 19 -11.25 1.32 4.25
C GLN A 19 -11.03 2.00 5.61
N LYS A 20 -10.41 3.18 5.64
CA LYS A 20 -10.18 3.95 6.87
C LYS A 20 -11.49 4.44 7.50
N GLU A 21 -12.45 4.87 6.69
CA GLU A 21 -13.73 5.38 7.16
C GLU A 21 -14.72 4.27 7.56
N ARG A 22 -14.74 3.17 6.82
CA ARG A 22 -15.77 2.12 6.96
C ARG A 22 -15.28 0.89 7.72
N GLY A 23 -13.97 0.70 7.82
CA GLY A 23 -13.34 -0.49 8.42
C GLY A 23 -13.35 -1.73 7.52
N TYR A 24 -13.90 -1.65 6.31
CA TYR A 24 -13.94 -2.75 5.34
C TYR A 24 -13.68 -2.25 3.92
N PRO A 25 -13.12 -3.08 3.03
CA PRO A 25 -12.81 -2.68 1.66
C PRO A 25 -14.09 -2.59 0.79
N PRO A 26 -14.08 -1.74 -0.25
CA PRO A 26 -15.20 -1.63 -1.19
C PRO A 26 -15.24 -2.83 -2.17
N THR A 27 -16.35 -2.95 -2.88
CA THR A 27 -16.57 -3.89 -3.98
C THR A 27 -16.26 -3.23 -5.33
N ASN A 28 -16.08 -4.04 -6.38
CA ASN A 28 -15.82 -3.53 -7.74
C ASN A 28 -16.92 -2.56 -8.23
N GLN A 29 -18.18 -2.80 -7.85
CA GLN A 29 -19.30 -1.92 -8.19
C GLN A 29 -19.24 -0.60 -7.42
N GLU A 30 -18.97 -0.64 -6.11
CA GLU A 30 -18.80 0.57 -5.29
C GLU A 30 -17.65 1.44 -5.83
N VAL A 31 -16.52 0.82 -6.23
CA VAL A 31 -15.38 1.52 -6.85
C VAL A 31 -15.80 2.23 -8.14
N ALA A 32 -16.60 1.57 -8.99
CA ALA A 32 -17.10 2.17 -10.23
C ALA A 32 -18.01 3.37 -9.99
N ILE A 33 -18.92 3.27 -9.02
CA ILE A 33 -19.87 4.33 -8.67
C ILE A 33 -19.12 5.53 -8.09
N MET A 34 -18.20 5.32 -7.15
CA MET A 34 -17.47 6.40 -6.48
C MET A 34 -16.55 7.18 -7.42
N LEU A 35 -15.97 6.52 -8.42
CA LEU A 35 -15.07 7.14 -9.38
C LEU A 35 -15.78 7.61 -10.66
N GLY A 36 -17.11 7.42 -10.75
CA GLY A 36 -17.90 7.85 -11.90
C GLY A 36 -17.60 7.07 -13.19
N TYR A 37 -17.12 5.83 -13.09
CA TYR A 37 -16.89 5.00 -14.27
C TYR A 37 -18.20 4.58 -14.92
N ARG A 38 -18.28 4.67 -16.25
CA ARG A 38 -19.45 4.23 -17.03
C ARG A 38 -19.67 2.71 -17.00
N SER A 39 -18.64 1.94 -16.62
CA SER A 39 -18.70 0.48 -16.55
C SER A 39 -17.87 -0.06 -15.39
N VAL A 40 -18.39 -1.10 -14.74
CA VAL A 40 -17.68 -1.85 -13.69
C VAL A 40 -16.38 -2.46 -14.23
N ASN A 41 -16.33 -2.81 -15.51
CA ASN A 41 -15.13 -3.38 -16.12
C ASN A 41 -13.96 -2.39 -16.12
N ALA A 42 -14.22 -1.09 -16.31
CA ALA A 42 -13.18 -0.07 -16.25
C ALA A 42 -12.54 0.00 -14.85
N ALA A 43 -13.35 -0.04 -13.80
CA ALA A 43 -12.85 -0.14 -12.43
C ALA A 43 -12.01 -1.40 -12.23
N VAL A 44 -12.48 -2.56 -12.72
CA VAL A 44 -11.76 -3.83 -12.62
C VAL A 44 -10.41 -3.80 -13.32
N GLU A 45 -10.29 -3.14 -14.48
CA GLU A 45 -9.00 -2.99 -15.17
C GLU A 45 -7.99 -2.20 -14.35
N HIS A 46 -8.41 -1.08 -13.75
CA HIS A 46 -7.55 -0.30 -12.87
C HIS A 46 -7.16 -1.07 -11.61
N LEU A 47 -8.09 -1.81 -11.00
CA LEU A 47 -7.82 -2.68 -9.86
C LEU A 47 -6.83 -3.79 -10.21
N ARG A 48 -6.96 -4.43 -11.39
CA ARG A 48 -5.99 -5.42 -11.88
C ARG A 48 -4.61 -4.81 -12.12
N ALA A 49 -4.55 -3.56 -12.61
CA ALA A 49 -3.28 -2.87 -12.78
C ALA A 49 -2.59 -2.59 -11.43
N LEU A 50 -3.37 -2.22 -10.39
CA LEU A 50 -2.87 -2.08 -9.02
C LEU A 50 -2.40 -3.42 -8.43
N GLU A 51 -3.16 -4.49 -8.67
CA GLU A 51 -2.79 -5.85 -8.26
C GLU A 51 -1.48 -6.31 -8.91
N LYS A 52 -1.34 -6.11 -10.23
CA LYS A 52 -0.11 -6.43 -10.97
C LYS A 52 1.11 -5.66 -10.43
N LYS A 53 0.89 -4.46 -9.89
CA LYS A 53 1.93 -3.63 -9.26
C LYS A 53 2.18 -3.96 -7.79
N GLY A 54 1.37 -4.86 -7.18
CA GLY A 54 1.52 -5.32 -5.80
C GLY A 54 0.91 -4.40 -4.75
N PHE A 55 0.17 -3.35 -5.13
CA PHE A 55 -0.47 -2.44 -4.17
C PHE A 55 -1.73 -3.03 -3.54
N ILE A 56 -2.40 -3.95 -4.24
CA ILE A 56 -3.60 -4.62 -3.74
C ILE A 56 -3.59 -6.11 -4.11
N THR A 57 -4.46 -6.89 -3.49
CA THR A 57 -4.77 -8.26 -3.91
C THR A 57 -6.27 -8.47 -3.92
N ILE A 58 -6.78 -9.16 -4.94
CA ILE A 58 -8.21 -9.36 -5.14
C ILE A 58 -8.52 -10.85 -5.02
N LYS A 59 -9.20 -11.25 -3.94
CA LYS A 59 -9.67 -12.62 -3.77
C LYS A 59 -10.93 -12.85 -4.59
N ARG A 60 -10.84 -13.73 -5.61
CA ARG A 60 -11.96 -14.09 -6.47
C ARG A 60 -13.03 -14.87 -5.70
N GLY A 61 -14.30 -14.63 -6.05
CA GLY A 61 -15.44 -15.33 -5.44
C GLY A 61 -15.79 -14.88 -4.02
N VAL A 62 -15.13 -13.84 -3.49
CA VAL A 62 -15.39 -13.29 -2.16
C VAL A 62 -15.90 -11.86 -2.29
N ALA A 63 -17.07 -11.58 -1.70
CA ALA A 63 -17.57 -10.22 -1.58
C ALA A 63 -16.58 -9.41 -0.73
N ARG A 64 -16.23 -8.20 -1.17
CA ARG A 64 -15.24 -7.33 -0.51
C ARG A 64 -13.85 -7.99 -0.36
N GLY A 65 -13.44 -8.81 -1.32
CA GLY A 65 -12.14 -9.50 -1.32
C GLY A 65 -10.92 -8.64 -1.67
N ILE A 66 -11.01 -7.30 -1.62
CA ILE A 66 -9.89 -6.42 -1.94
C ILE A 66 -9.06 -6.20 -0.67
N THR A 67 -7.84 -6.70 -0.66
CA THR A 67 -6.87 -6.41 0.40
C THR A 67 -5.92 -5.33 -0.11
N ILE A 68 -5.85 -4.21 0.60
CA ILE A 68 -4.88 -3.16 0.32
C ILE A 68 -3.58 -3.54 1.02
N HIS A 69 -2.53 -3.74 0.23
CA HIS A 69 -1.19 -3.74 0.78
C HIS A 69 -0.84 -2.27 0.90
N THR A 70 -0.88 -1.73 2.12
CA THR A 70 -0.22 -0.44 2.34
C THR A 70 1.15 -0.62 1.73
N ALA A 71 1.45 0.15 0.68
CA ALA A 71 2.80 0.22 0.18
C ALA A 71 3.63 0.40 1.44
N ILE A 72 4.51 -0.54 1.70
CA ILE A 72 5.57 -0.39 2.68
C ILE A 72 6.05 1.03 2.43
N LYS A 73 5.72 1.96 3.34
CA LYS A 73 6.15 3.35 3.18
C LYS A 73 7.66 3.23 2.99
N ASP A 74 8.30 4.11 2.22
CA ASP A 74 9.77 4.05 2.07
C ASP A 74 10.50 3.85 3.43
N ASN A 75 9.86 4.34 4.49
CA ASN A 75 10.04 4.00 5.90
C ASN A 75 10.24 2.52 6.30
N ASP A 76 9.46 1.54 5.83
CA ASP A 76 9.73 0.12 6.15
C ASP A 76 10.78 -0.46 5.22
N CYS A 77 11.01 0.12 4.03
CA CYS A 77 12.16 -0.28 3.20
C CYS A 77 13.48 0.11 3.89
N GLU A 78 13.53 1.31 4.49
CA GLU A 78 14.65 1.77 5.30
C GLU A 78 14.78 0.96 6.60
N ALA A 79 13.67 0.71 7.31
CA ALA A 79 13.67 -0.13 8.52
C ALA A 79 14.17 -1.55 8.22
N VAL A 80 13.65 -2.17 7.16
CA VAL A 80 14.06 -3.51 6.72
C VAL A 80 15.54 -3.50 6.31
N GLY A 81 16.01 -2.44 5.67
CA GLY A 81 17.42 -2.25 5.35
C GLY A 81 18.31 -2.19 6.59
N ILE A 82 17.90 -1.43 7.62
CA ILE A 82 18.60 -1.34 8.90
C ILE A 82 18.59 -2.69 9.63
N ILE A 83 17.45 -3.37 9.70
CA ILE A 83 17.32 -4.69 10.35
C ILE A 83 18.23 -5.72 9.67
N ARG A 84 18.28 -5.73 8.32
CA ARG A 84 19.20 -6.59 7.58
C ARG A 84 20.66 -6.29 7.89
N ALA A 85 21.04 -5.02 7.91
CA ALA A 85 22.41 -4.60 8.22
C ALA A 85 22.81 -4.98 9.66
N LEU A 86 21.88 -4.90 10.62
CA LEU A 86 22.10 -5.36 11.99
C LEU A 86 22.33 -6.87 12.06
N LEU A 87 21.51 -7.66 11.36
CA LEU A 87 21.67 -9.11 11.30
C LEU A 87 22.94 -9.55 10.57
N ALA A 88 23.39 -8.76 9.59
CA ALA A 88 24.64 -8.99 8.86
C ALA A 88 25.89 -8.55 9.65
N GLY A 89 25.73 -7.89 10.80
CA GLY A 89 26.84 -7.42 11.64
C GLY A 89 27.58 -6.21 11.06
N GLU A 90 26.93 -5.40 10.22
CA GLU A 90 27.56 -4.19 9.68
C GLU A 90 27.85 -3.16 10.79
N GLU A 91 29.08 -2.63 10.82
CA GLU A 91 29.56 -1.72 11.88
C GLU A 91 28.71 -0.43 12.01
N ASN A 92 28.16 0.04 10.89
CA ASN A 92 27.35 1.26 10.85
C ASN A 92 25.85 1.02 11.08
N ALA A 93 25.38 -0.23 11.13
CA ALA A 93 23.96 -0.55 11.25
C ALA A 93 23.36 -0.03 12.56
N ARG A 94 24.11 -0.11 13.65
CA ARG A 94 23.66 0.33 14.98
C ARG A 94 23.44 1.84 15.04
N LYS A 95 24.35 2.63 14.46
CA LYS A 95 24.23 4.09 14.37
C LYS A 95 23.04 4.51 13.49
N ARG A 96 22.84 3.81 12.37
CA ARG A 96 21.68 4.04 11.49
C ARG A 96 20.36 3.74 12.21
N ALA A 97 20.30 2.64 12.96
CA ALA A 97 19.13 2.28 13.75
C ALA A 97 18.80 3.33 14.81
N THR A 98 19.80 3.80 15.55
CA THR A 98 19.58 4.81 16.59
C THR A 98 19.14 6.16 16.00
N HIS A 99 19.73 6.59 14.89
CA HIS A 99 19.32 7.81 14.20
C HIS A 99 17.87 7.73 13.73
N TRP A 100 17.52 6.63 13.05
CA TRP A 100 16.18 6.38 12.53
C TRP A 100 15.11 6.32 13.63
N LEU A 101 15.44 5.76 14.81
CA LEU A 101 14.55 5.74 15.97
C LEU A 101 14.38 7.13 16.59
N HIS A 102 15.46 7.91 16.68
CA HIS A 102 15.44 9.29 17.17
C HIS A 102 14.60 10.22 16.29
N GLU A 103 14.70 10.12 14.97
CA GLU A 103 13.88 10.89 14.02
C GLU A 103 12.38 10.63 14.19
N ARG A 104 12.01 9.48 14.76
CA ARG A 104 10.62 9.10 15.06
C ARG A 104 10.22 9.32 16.52
N GLY A 105 11.09 9.93 17.32
CA GLY A 105 10.83 10.23 18.73
C GLY A 105 10.86 9.00 19.65
N VAL A 106 11.40 7.87 19.19
CA VAL A 106 11.54 6.65 20.00
C VAL A 106 12.91 6.66 20.66
N LYS A 107 12.94 6.66 22.01
CA LYS A 107 14.18 6.53 22.78
C LYS A 107 14.60 5.07 22.87
N VAL A 108 15.88 4.79 22.62
CA VAL A 108 16.52 3.46 22.61
C VAL A 108 17.61 3.37 23.66
#